data_AF-A0A5C6B6M0-F1
#
_entry.id   AF-A0A5C6B6M0-F1
#
_cell.length_a   1.000
_cell.length_b   1.000
_cell.length_c   1.000
_cell.angle_alpha   90.00
_cell.angle_beta   90.00
_cell.angle_gamma   90.00
#
_symmetry.space_group_name_H-M   'P 1'
#
loop_
_entity.id
_entity.type
_entity.pdbx_description
1 polymer ?
#
loop_
_entity_poly.entity_id
_entity_poly.type
_entity_poly.pdbx_seq_one_letter_code
_entity_poly.pdbx_strand_id
1 'polypeptide(L)'
;MPPTDQNRRRLKRVLPVVLAVTLGWEGPLQSAEPPPVAGEGMGNGFDIAGSAGGHESRIMVLIEQLGAGQFAVREQATEQLLSLGDIGLPVMRKRLSSTRDAEVRQRLERLIGQLEVTSFESRITSFLAGRQDEMTNWPIVAHLFGDSIRTREIYVRLLREYPELVDSLAGTPRELSVAIKSVESRQDEKRIGLEVMPTQIDMLAVLLPATDPAVPIDANYESRLIGLLRMNSSDELIHDRALGDRFKSLVAAWVRRSGTTHRQDVLQMTMQWNMSLGLKLALQTIEVSDDPLMLAHCFQAIAKFGDQSDAQRLSRFIDDHRPILEPLFESDGPAVSVGDAAMAAIAVIHRVSVVRVGFAVPVEHETFGFIFDRVAYPVDAAVGRQATAKEIRSLLARPFKSTQIAG
;
A
#
# COMPACT_ATOMS: atom_id res chain seq x y z
N MET A 1 -17.85 -39.64 -11.58
CA MET A 1 -19.22 -39.17 -11.27
C MET A 1 -19.30 -37.70 -11.61
N PRO A 2 -20.18 -37.26 -12.53
CA PRO A 2 -20.34 -35.83 -12.79
C PRO A 2 -21.21 -35.20 -11.70
N PRO A 3 -20.95 -33.96 -11.26
CA PRO A 3 -21.73 -33.31 -10.22
C PRO A 3 -23.12 -32.93 -10.72
N THR A 4 -24.10 -33.15 -9.86
CA THR A 4 -25.55 -33.05 -10.10
C THR A 4 -26.05 -31.61 -10.24
N ASP A 5 -27.11 -31.48 -11.05
CA ASP A 5 -27.81 -30.27 -11.53
C ASP A 5 -28.46 -29.38 -10.44
N GLN A 6 -28.17 -29.67 -9.17
CA GLN A 6 -28.72 -28.97 -8.00
C GLN A 6 -27.90 -27.72 -7.62
N ASN A 7 -26.63 -27.66 -8.02
CA ASN A 7 -25.76 -26.49 -7.81
C ASN A 7 -25.96 -25.37 -8.85
N ARG A 8 -26.61 -25.64 -10.00
CA ARG A 8 -26.93 -24.62 -11.02
C ARG A 8 -28.15 -23.77 -10.70
N ARG A 9 -28.98 -24.14 -9.71
CA ARG A 9 -30.23 -23.45 -9.38
C ARG A 9 -30.13 -22.42 -8.25
N ARG A 10 -28.98 -22.29 -7.58
CA ARG A 10 -28.75 -21.26 -6.54
C ARG A 10 -28.11 -19.95 -7.04
N LEU A 11 -27.77 -19.85 -8.33
CA LEU A 11 -27.14 -18.67 -8.94
C LEU A 11 -28.11 -17.75 -9.72
N LYS A 12 -29.43 -17.86 -9.50
CA LYS A 12 -30.45 -17.15 -10.32
C LYS A 12 -31.46 -16.31 -9.55
N ARG A 13 -31.16 -15.82 -8.35
CA ARG A 13 -32.00 -14.80 -7.69
C ARG A 13 -31.14 -13.92 -6.78
N VAL A 14 -30.74 -12.75 -7.29
CA VAL A 14 -30.76 -11.41 -6.65
C VAL A 14 -29.98 -10.47 -7.60
N LEU A 15 -30.68 -9.80 -8.51
CA LEU A 15 -30.31 -8.53 -9.17
C LEU A 15 -31.62 -7.97 -9.75
N PRO A 16 -32.00 -6.70 -9.46
CA PRO A 16 -31.54 -5.56 -10.28
C PRO A 16 -31.18 -4.35 -9.39
N VAL A 17 -30.41 -3.34 -9.82
CA VAL A 17 -30.74 -2.14 -10.65
C VAL A 17 -29.42 -1.34 -10.60
N VAL A 18 -28.70 -0.98 -11.67
CA VAL A 18 -28.83 0.20 -12.54
C VAL A 18 -27.78 0.03 -13.66
N LEU A 19 -28.21 0.08 -14.92
CA LEU A 19 -27.35 0.39 -16.06
C LEU A 19 -28.15 1.21 -17.06
N ALA A 20 -27.91 2.51 -17.10
CA ALA A 20 -28.20 3.39 -18.23
C ALA A 20 -27.61 4.77 -17.93
N VAL A 21 -26.60 5.19 -18.71
CA VAL A 21 -26.54 6.43 -19.50
C VAL A 21 -25.09 6.52 -20.01
N THR A 22 -24.86 5.97 -21.20
CA THR A 22 -23.73 6.29 -22.06
C THR A 22 -24.20 6.19 -23.50
N LEU A 23 -24.80 7.26 -24.04
CA LEU A 23 -24.86 7.50 -25.48
C LEU A 23 -24.88 9.03 -25.74
N GLY A 24 -23.81 9.50 -26.38
CA GLY A 24 -23.78 10.50 -27.45
C GLY A 24 -24.48 11.84 -27.27
N TRP A 25 -23.69 12.91 -27.12
CA TRP A 25 -24.03 14.20 -27.71
C TRP A 25 -22.74 14.91 -28.18
N GLU A 26 -22.49 14.86 -29.48
CA GLU A 26 -21.63 15.81 -30.18
C GLU A 26 -22.52 16.96 -30.68
N GLY A 27 -22.22 18.19 -30.28
CA GLY A 27 -22.87 19.41 -30.71
C GLY A 27 -21.94 20.60 -30.47
N PRO A 28 -21.90 21.60 -31.38
CA PRO A 28 -20.76 22.51 -31.51
C PRO A 28 -20.69 23.56 -30.40
N LEU A 29 -19.45 23.88 -30.00
CA LEU A 29 -19.09 25.00 -29.12
C LEU A 29 -19.58 26.31 -29.75
N GLN A 30 -20.65 26.86 -29.17
CA GLN A 30 -21.12 28.20 -29.48
C GLN A 30 -20.56 29.16 -28.42
N SER A 31 -19.67 30.03 -28.86
CA SER A 31 -19.03 31.09 -28.06
C SER A 31 -20.09 32.04 -27.51
N ALA A 32 -20.24 32.09 -26.19
CA ALA A 32 -21.02 33.12 -25.51
C ALA A 32 -20.12 34.33 -25.22
N GLU A 33 -20.43 35.47 -25.84
CA GLU A 33 -19.86 36.77 -25.52
C GLU A 33 -20.19 37.18 -24.07
N PRO A 34 -19.29 37.91 -23.37
CA PRO A 34 -19.57 38.43 -22.04
C PRO A 34 -20.54 39.63 -22.11
N PRO A 35 -21.48 39.75 -21.15
CA PRO A 35 -22.36 40.92 -21.08
C PRO A 35 -21.60 42.18 -20.62
N PRO A 36 -22.11 43.38 -20.96
CA PRO A 36 -21.38 44.63 -20.80
C PRO A 36 -21.27 45.07 -19.34
N VAL A 37 -20.10 45.62 -19.02
CA VAL A 37 -19.79 46.29 -17.77
C VAL A 37 -20.45 47.69 -17.76
N ALA A 38 -21.37 47.89 -16.83
CA ALA A 38 -21.83 49.17 -16.32
C ALA A 38 -22.30 48.89 -14.87
N GLY A 39 -21.99 49.66 -13.85
CA GLY A 39 -21.38 50.96 -13.66
C GLY A 39 -21.55 51.26 -12.16
N GLU A 40 -20.65 52.07 -11.63
CA GLU A 40 -20.47 52.39 -10.22
C GLU A 40 -21.76 52.77 -9.46
N GLY A 41 -21.87 52.31 -8.21
CA GLY A 41 -22.95 52.66 -7.31
C GLY A 41 -22.64 52.30 -5.85
N MET A 42 -21.96 53.23 -5.17
CA MET A 42 -22.08 53.56 -3.74
C MET A 42 -22.28 52.43 -2.72
N GLY A 43 -21.22 52.22 -1.93
CA GLY A 43 -21.25 52.22 -0.46
C GLY A 43 -22.32 51.38 0.24
N ASN A 44 -21.88 50.27 0.83
CA ASN A 44 -22.26 49.92 2.19
C ASN A 44 -21.17 49.03 2.80
N GLY A 45 -20.47 49.58 3.79
CA GLY A 45 -19.63 48.80 4.69
C GLY A 45 -20.50 47.79 5.41
N PHE A 46 -20.33 46.51 5.09
CA PHE A 46 -21.01 45.43 5.77
C PHE A 46 -20.18 45.03 6.99
N ASP A 47 -20.70 45.38 8.16
CA ASP A 47 -20.23 44.95 9.47
C ASP A 47 -20.21 43.41 9.58
N ILE A 48 -19.02 42.82 9.54
CA ILE A 48 -18.81 41.37 9.72
C ILE A 48 -19.03 40.93 11.19
N ALA A 49 -19.16 41.87 12.13
CA ALA A 49 -19.38 41.56 13.56
C ALA A 49 -20.86 41.39 13.96
N GLY A 50 -21.83 41.87 13.17
CA GLY A 50 -23.26 41.84 13.50
C GLY A 50 -24.04 40.60 13.01
N SER A 51 -23.49 39.87 12.02
CA SER A 51 -24.17 38.72 11.38
C SER A 51 -24.15 37.46 12.25
N ALA A 52 -23.05 37.16 12.95
CA ALA A 52 -22.87 35.90 13.67
C ALA A 52 -23.89 35.69 14.82
N GLY A 53 -24.21 36.74 15.58
CA GLY A 53 -25.17 36.66 16.70
C GLY A 53 -26.63 36.46 16.25
N GLY A 54 -26.99 36.94 15.06
CA GLY A 54 -28.32 36.74 14.47
C GLY A 54 -28.55 35.30 13.99
N HIS A 55 -27.51 34.67 13.43
CA HIS A 55 -27.57 33.28 12.99
C HIS A 55 -27.68 32.29 14.16
N GLU A 56 -26.86 32.45 15.21
CA GLU A 56 -26.94 31.58 16.41
C GLU A 56 -28.31 31.68 17.09
N SER A 57 -28.85 32.91 17.22
CA SER A 57 -30.19 33.13 17.81
C SER A 57 -31.29 32.45 17.01
N ARG A 58 -31.24 32.53 15.67
CA ARG A 58 -32.20 31.85 14.80
C ARG A 58 -32.09 30.33 14.91
N ILE A 59 -30.87 29.78 14.95
CA ILE A 59 -30.65 28.34 15.12
C ILE A 59 -31.23 27.85 16.45
N MET A 60 -31.02 28.61 17.55
CA MET A 60 -31.57 28.25 18.85
C MET A 60 -33.09 28.18 18.86
N VAL A 61 -33.77 29.13 18.21
CA VAL A 61 -35.25 29.11 18.05
C VAL A 61 -35.70 27.85 17.31
N LEU A 62 -35.02 27.48 16.23
CA LEU A 62 -35.34 26.26 15.48
C LEU A 62 -35.11 25.00 16.32
N ILE A 63 -34.06 24.97 17.16
CA ILE A 63 -33.81 23.84 18.06
C ILE A 63 -34.91 23.73 19.13
N GLU A 64 -35.41 24.84 19.67
CA GLU A 64 -36.56 24.82 20.59
C GLU A 64 -37.82 24.29 19.92
N GLN A 65 -38.05 24.65 18.65
CA GLN A 65 -39.18 24.18 17.85
C GLN A 65 -39.14 22.68 17.55
N LEU A 66 -37.99 22.01 17.67
CA LEU A 66 -37.91 20.54 17.60
C LEU A 66 -38.68 19.84 18.72
N GLY A 67 -38.91 20.50 19.86
CA GLY A 67 -39.70 20.00 20.98
C GLY A 67 -41.16 20.48 20.97
N ALA A 68 -41.60 21.17 19.93
CA ALA A 68 -42.95 21.71 19.87
C ALA A 68 -43.99 20.59 19.85
N GLY A 69 -45.14 20.76 20.54
CA GLY A 69 -46.20 19.74 20.57
C GLY A 69 -46.84 19.45 19.20
N GLN A 70 -46.78 20.40 18.26
CA GLN A 70 -47.33 20.26 16.91
C GLN A 70 -46.32 19.66 15.94
N PHE A 71 -46.71 18.55 15.28
CA PHE A 71 -45.85 17.85 14.31
C PHE A 71 -45.36 18.75 13.18
N ALA A 72 -46.22 19.59 12.61
CA ALA A 72 -45.86 20.49 11.51
C ALA A 72 -44.73 21.46 11.88
N VAL A 73 -44.73 21.99 13.10
CA VAL A 73 -43.68 22.89 13.60
C VAL A 73 -42.35 22.15 13.73
N ARG A 74 -42.36 20.91 14.22
CA ARG A 74 -41.15 20.09 14.35
C ARG A 74 -40.53 19.76 12.99
N GLU A 75 -41.35 19.39 12.01
CA GLU A 75 -40.86 19.05 10.67
C GLU A 75 -40.34 20.30 9.93
N GLN A 76 -41.01 21.44 10.05
CA GLN A 76 -40.53 22.70 9.50
C GLN A 76 -39.20 23.13 10.12
N ALA A 77 -39.05 23.00 11.44
CA ALA A 77 -37.79 23.27 12.12
C ALA A 77 -36.67 22.31 11.69
N THR A 78 -37.00 21.04 11.51
CA THR A 78 -36.07 20.01 10.99
C THR A 78 -35.56 20.38 9.60
N GLU A 79 -36.46 20.73 8.67
CA GLU A 79 -36.11 21.13 7.31
C GLU A 79 -35.25 22.41 7.30
N GLN A 80 -35.60 23.40 8.12
CA GLN A 80 -34.81 24.63 8.22
C GLN A 80 -33.42 24.38 8.81
N LEU A 81 -33.29 23.55 9.84
CA LEU A 81 -31.98 23.19 10.40
C LEU A 81 -31.11 22.43 9.39
N LEU A 82 -31.71 21.54 8.58
CA LEU A 82 -31.01 20.87 7.47
C LEU A 82 -30.55 21.87 6.40
N SER A 83 -31.39 22.85 6.05
CA SER A 83 -31.08 23.87 5.04
C SER A 83 -29.91 24.80 5.44
N LEU A 84 -29.64 24.93 6.74
CA LEU A 84 -28.52 25.73 7.24
C LEU A 84 -27.16 25.03 7.06
N GLY A 85 -27.16 23.72 6.84
CA GLY A 85 -25.93 22.94 6.62
C GLY A 85 -24.94 23.03 7.79
N ASP A 86 -23.66 23.08 7.45
CA ASP A 86 -22.52 23.03 8.38
C ASP A 86 -22.50 24.19 9.38
N ILE A 87 -23.08 25.34 8.99
CA ILE A 87 -23.13 26.56 9.82
C ILE A 87 -23.89 26.29 11.13
N GLY A 88 -24.88 25.38 11.10
CA GLY A 88 -25.68 25.04 12.28
C GLY A 88 -25.02 24.05 13.24
N LEU A 89 -24.04 23.25 12.79
CA LEU A 89 -23.47 22.14 13.56
C LEU A 89 -22.89 22.54 14.92
N PRO A 90 -22.08 23.63 15.05
CA PRO A 90 -21.51 24.02 16.35
C PRO A 90 -22.59 24.31 17.41
N VAL A 91 -23.65 25.00 17.01
CA VAL A 91 -24.76 25.38 17.91
C VAL A 91 -25.61 24.16 18.27
N MET A 92 -25.90 23.29 17.29
CA MET A 92 -26.62 22.04 17.51
C MET A 92 -25.88 21.10 18.47
N ARG A 93 -24.55 20.94 18.32
CA ARG A 93 -23.71 20.14 19.25
C ARG A 93 -23.70 20.72 20.65
N LYS A 94 -23.52 22.04 20.78
CA LYS A 94 -23.57 22.75 22.07
C LYS A 94 -24.92 22.53 22.76
N ARG A 95 -26.02 22.59 22.01
CA ARG A 95 -27.36 22.33 22.55
C ARG A 95 -27.60 20.86 22.88
N LEU A 96 -27.11 19.93 22.08
CA LEU A 96 -27.20 18.50 22.34
C LEU A 96 -26.57 18.14 23.70
N SER A 97 -25.41 18.73 24.02
CA SER A 97 -24.70 18.49 25.29
C SER A 97 -25.43 19.02 26.54
N SER A 98 -26.36 19.95 26.38
CA SER A 98 -27.02 20.66 27.49
C SER A 98 -28.52 20.41 27.59
N THR A 99 -29.16 19.86 26.56
CA THR A 99 -30.61 19.61 26.57
C THR A 99 -30.98 18.44 27.49
N ARG A 100 -32.05 18.61 28.27
CA ARG A 100 -32.63 17.55 29.11
C ARG A 100 -33.79 16.82 28.43
N ASP A 101 -34.41 17.45 27.44
CA ASP A 101 -35.51 16.89 26.67
C ASP A 101 -35.03 15.73 25.78
N ALA A 102 -35.63 14.55 25.98
CA ALA A 102 -35.26 13.34 25.27
C ALA A 102 -35.66 13.35 23.78
N GLU A 103 -36.80 13.95 23.43
CA GLU A 103 -37.22 14.04 22.02
C GLU A 103 -36.31 15.01 21.27
N VAL A 104 -36.02 16.18 21.85
CA VAL A 104 -35.09 17.15 21.25
C VAL A 104 -33.70 16.56 21.09
N ARG A 105 -33.20 15.80 22.10
CA ARG A 105 -31.92 15.10 22.03
C ARG A 105 -31.87 14.12 20.85
N GLN A 106 -32.84 13.23 20.75
CA GLN A 106 -32.90 12.22 19.68
C GLN A 106 -32.98 12.87 18.28
N ARG A 107 -33.78 13.93 18.13
CA ARG A 107 -33.90 14.64 16.85
C ARG A 107 -32.61 15.37 16.49
N LEU A 108 -31.96 16.02 17.46
CA LEU A 108 -30.67 16.66 17.26
C LEU A 108 -29.58 15.65 16.86
N GLU A 109 -29.50 14.50 17.52
CA GLU A 109 -28.55 13.43 17.17
C GLU A 109 -28.73 13.00 15.71
N ARG A 110 -29.98 12.77 15.28
CA ARG A 110 -30.29 12.40 13.90
C ARG A 110 -29.92 13.52 12.90
N LEU A 111 -30.27 14.77 13.20
CA LEU A 111 -29.98 15.93 12.36
C LEU A 111 -28.48 16.17 12.22
N ILE A 112 -27.75 16.15 13.34
CA ILE A 112 -26.30 16.30 13.37
C ILE A 112 -25.65 15.20 12.54
N GLY A 113 -26.06 13.93 12.73
CA GLY A 113 -25.53 12.82 11.93
C GLY A 113 -25.78 12.98 10.42
N GLN A 114 -26.98 13.43 10.01
CA GLN A 114 -27.30 13.69 8.61
C GLN A 114 -26.48 14.83 8.00
N LEU A 115 -26.34 15.93 8.74
CA LEU A 115 -25.56 17.10 8.33
C LEU A 115 -24.08 16.77 8.25
N GLU A 116 -23.54 16.00 9.20
CA GLU A 116 -22.14 15.57 9.17
C GLU A 116 -21.82 14.71 7.94
N VAL A 117 -22.71 13.78 7.57
CA VAL A 117 -22.56 13.00 6.33
C VAL A 117 -22.61 13.90 5.09
N THR A 118 -23.58 14.81 5.03
CA THR A 118 -23.76 15.70 3.86
C THR A 118 -22.59 16.68 3.71
N SER A 119 -22.16 17.29 4.83
CA SER A 119 -20.96 18.13 4.94
C SER A 119 -19.73 17.41 4.42
N PHE A 120 -19.53 16.18 4.88
CA PHE A 120 -18.39 15.36 4.54
C PHE A 120 -18.36 15.02 3.05
N GLU A 121 -19.49 14.62 2.46
CA GLU A 121 -19.59 14.34 1.02
C GLU A 121 -19.39 15.59 0.16
N SER A 122 -19.86 16.75 0.61
CA SER A 122 -19.61 18.04 -0.04
C SER A 122 -18.11 18.39 -0.03
N ARG A 123 -17.44 18.23 1.12
CA ARG A 123 -15.98 18.41 1.26
C ARG A 123 -15.21 17.44 0.37
N ILE A 124 -15.59 16.17 0.34
CA ILE A 124 -15.01 15.17 -0.58
C ILE A 124 -15.15 15.62 -2.02
N THR A 125 -16.33 16.08 -2.43
CA THR A 125 -16.59 16.51 -3.81
C THR A 125 -15.72 17.70 -4.20
N SER A 126 -15.64 18.72 -3.34
CA SER A 126 -14.76 19.88 -3.55
C SER A 126 -13.29 19.49 -3.55
N PHE A 127 -12.88 18.61 -2.64
CA PHE A 127 -11.53 18.08 -2.56
C PHE A 127 -11.14 17.29 -3.82
N LEU A 128 -11.99 16.40 -4.32
CA LEU A 128 -11.73 15.68 -5.57
C LEU A 128 -11.71 16.62 -6.79
N ALA A 129 -12.44 17.74 -6.74
CA ALA A 129 -12.40 18.80 -7.75
C ALA A 129 -11.13 19.68 -7.70
N GLY A 130 -10.13 19.35 -6.87
CA GLY A 130 -8.87 20.07 -6.81
C GLY A 130 -8.85 21.25 -5.84
N ARG A 131 -9.98 21.58 -5.19
CA ARG A 131 -10.02 22.68 -4.22
C ARG A 131 -9.28 22.27 -2.95
N GLN A 132 -8.60 23.22 -2.33
CA GLN A 132 -7.95 23.03 -1.04
C GLN A 132 -8.96 23.26 0.08
N ASP A 133 -9.96 22.38 0.16
CA ASP A 133 -10.71 22.25 1.40
C ASP A 133 -9.83 21.44 2.35
N GLU A 134 -9.58 21.95 3.55
CA GLU A 134 -8.72 21.28 4.55
C GLU A 134 -9.30 19.90 4.89
N MET A 135 -8.74 18.86 4.28
CA MET A 135 -9.00 17.47 4.63
C MET A 135 -7.98 17.03 5.67
N THR A 136 -8.45 16.30 6.69
CA THR A 136 -7.65 15.91 7.85
C THR A 136 -6.38 15.18 7.42
N ASN A 137 -5.22 15.71 7.80
CA ASN A 137 -3.91 15.13 7.52
C ASN A 137 -3.60 14.88 6.02
N TRP A 138 -4.36 15.50 5.10
CA TRP A 138 -4.06 15.43 3.66
C TRP A 138 -2.62 15.82 3.30
N PRO A 139 -2.01 16.88 3.88
CA PRO A 139 -0.63 17.24 3.56
C PRO A 139 0.38 16.11 3.73
N ILE A 140 0.16 15.19 4.69
CA ILE A 140 1.03 14.03 4.92
C ILE A 140 0.90 13.04 3.76
N VAL A 141 -0.33 12.72 3.37
CA VAL A 141 -0.59 11.79 2.26
C VAL A 141 -0.12 12.38 0.94
N ALA A 142 -0.32 13.69 0.73
CA ALA A 142 0.20 14.41 -0.42
C ALA A 142 1.73 14.44 -0.45
N HIS A 143 2.40 14.51 0.70
CA HIS A 143 3.86 14.40 0.76
C HIS A 143 4.34 13.01 0.28
N LEU A 144 3.67 11.95 0.75
CA LEU A 144 4.02 10.56 0.42
C LEU A 144 3.73 10.22 -1.05
N PHE A 145 2.53 10.54 -1.54
CA PHE A 145 2.03 10.12 -2.86
C PHE A 145 1.96 11.22 -3.92
N GLY A 146 2.25 12.47 -3.56
CA GLY A 146 2.03 13.62 -4.44
C GLY A 146 0.56 14.04 -4.52
N ASP A 147 0.31 15.25 -5.03
CA ASP A 147 -1.06 15.72 -5.28
C ASP A 147 -1.49 15.36 -6.70
N SER A 148 -2.39 14.40 -6.82
CA SER A 148 -3.04 14.01 -8.07
C SER A 148 -4.47 13.59 -7.80
N ILE A 149 -5.35 13.63 -8.81
CA ILE A 149 -6.73 13.15 -8.69
C ILE A 149 -6.74 11.71 -8.14
N ARG A 150 -5.86 10.85 -8.66
CA ARG A 150 -5.72 9.46 -8.23
C ARG A 150 -5.31 9.35 -6.75
N THR A 151 -4.36 10.16 -6.29
CA THR A 151 -3.97 10.19 -4.87
C THR A 151 -5.12 10.66 -3.99
N ARG A 152 -5.85 11.70 -4.42
CA ARG A 152 -7.01 12.22 -3.71
C ARG A 152 -8.11 11.16 -3.57
N GLU A 153 -8.38 10.37 -4.62
CA GLU A 153 -9.30 9.22 -4.57
C GLU A 153 -8.86 8.16 -3.55
N ILE A 154 -7.57 7.78 -3.56
CA ILE A 154 -7.02 6.83 -2.59
C ILE A 154 -7.16 7.36 -1.17
N TYR A 155 -6.85 8.64 -0.95
CA TYR A 155 -7.00 9.28 0.35
C TYR A 155 -8.45 9.27 0.82
N VAL A 156 -9.43 9.62 -0.02
CA VAL A 156 -10.85 9.58 0.33
C VAL A 156 -11.29 8.16 0.70
N ARG A 157 -10.81 7.15 -0.02
CA ARG A 157 -11.10 5.74 0.31
C ARG A 157 -10.46 5.33 1.62
N LEU A 158 -9.20 5.69 1.88
CA LEU A 158 -8.54 5.48 3.17
C LEU A 158 -9.30 6.16 4.31
N LEU A 159 -9.75 7.40 4.12
CA LEU A 159 -10.48 8.14 5.14
C LEU A 159 -11.85 7.50 5.44
N ARG A 160 -12.55 6.99 4.42
CA ARG A 160 -13.82 6.26 4.61
C ARG A 160 -13.62 4.90 5.26
N GLU A 161 -12.62 4.14 4.83
CA GLU A 161 -12.40 2.76 5.27
C GLU A 161 -11.56 2.65 6.55
N TYR A 162 -10.75 3.65 6.87
CA TYR A 162 -9.80 3.66 8.00
C TYR A 162 -9.62 5.08 8.57
N PRO A 163 -10.70 5.74 9.05
CA PRO A 163 -10.64 7.13 9.52
C PRO A 163 -9.64 7.32 10.67
N GLU A 164 -9.64 6.40 11.65
CA GLU A 164 -8.72 6.45 12.80
C GLU A 164 -7.25 6.38 12.39
N LEU A 165 -6.94 5.62 11.32
CA LEU A 165 -5.60 5.59 10.75
C LEU A 165 -5.24 6.96 10.18
N VAL A 166 -6.10 7.52 9.34
CA VAL A 166 -5.83 8.82 8.69
C VAL A 166 -5.65 9.91 9.74
N ASP A 167 -6.48 9.94 10.78
CA ASP A 167 -6.37 10.89 11.90
C ASP A 167 -5.07 10.73 12.67
N SER A 168 -4.55 9.51 12.79
CA SER A 168 -3.30 9.21 13.50
C SER A 168 -2.01 9.51 12.72
N LEU A 169 -2.07 9.75 11.40
CA LEU A 169 -0.87 9.95 10.58
C LEU A 169 -0.04 11.19 10.98
N ALA A 170 -0.68 12.22 11.53
CA ALA A 170 -0.01 13.40 12.08
C ALA A 170 0.30 13.31 13.58
N GLY A 171 -0.09 12.20 14.20
CA GLY A 171 -0.03 12.00 15.64
C GLY A 171 1.30 11.46 16.13
N THR A 172 1.28 11.01 17.38
CA THR A 172 2.39 10.34 18.03
C THR A 172 2.49 8.87 17.58
N PRO A 173 3.66 8.23 17.72
CA PRO A 173 3.81 6.79 17.42
C PRO A 173 2.86 5.91 18.24
N ARG A 174 2.44 6.37 19.42
CA ARG A 174 1.46 5.69 20.26
C ARG A 174 0.06 5.75 19.67
N GLU A 175 -0.36 6.91 19.15
CA GLU A 175 -1.65 7.06 18.47
C GLU A 175 -1.69 6.21 17.19
N LEU A 176 -0.61 6.23 16.41
CA LEU A 176 -0.47 5.38 15.22
C LEU A 176 -0.50 3.89 15.57
N SER A 177 0.12 3.48 16.68
CA SER A 177 0.04 2.09 17.18
C SER A 177 -1.36 1.67 17.60
N VAL A 178 -2.17 2.59 18.13
CA VAL A 178 -3.58 2.33 18.44
C VAL A 178 -4.37 2.17 17.14
N ALA A 179 -4.15 3.06 16.17
CA ALA A 179 -4.83 2.99 14.88
C ALA A 179 -4.48 1.73 14.08
N ILE A 180 -3.25 1.22 14.19
CA ILE A 180 -2.87 -0.09 13.63
C ILE A 180 -3.82 -1.18 14.15
N LYS A 181 -4.07 -1.25 15.46
CA LYS A 181 -4.97 -2.28 16.02
C LYS A 181 -6.40 -2.17 15.47
N SER A 182 -6.85 -0.96 15.19
CA SER A 182 -8.14 -0.72 14.53
C SER A 182 -8.15 -1.20 13.08
N VAL A 183 -7.06 -0.98 12.33
CA VAL A 183 -6.88 -1.55 10.98
C VAL A 183 -6.94 -3.07 11.02
N GLU A 184 -6.21 -3.70 11.94
CA GLU A 184 -6.17 -5.16 12.09
C GLU A 184 -7.55 -5.73 12.42
N SER A 185 -8.24 -5.15 13.40
CA SER A 185 -9.58 -5.57 13.82
C SER A 185 -10.57 -5.51 12.66
N ARG A 186 -10.56 -4.41 11.89
CA ARG A 186 -11.43 -4.22 10.73
C ARG A 186 -11.12 -5.22 9.60
N GLN A 187 -9.85 -5.56 9.38
CA GLN A 187 -9.48 -6.59 8.40
C GLN A 187 -9.92 -7.99 8.82
N ASP A 188 -9.77 -8.32 10.10
CA ASP A 188 -10.22 -9.61 10.63
C ASP A 188 -11.75 -9.75 10.56
N GLU A 189 -12.50 -8.68 10.84
CA GLU A 189 -13.95 -8.61 10.64
C GLU A 189 -14.36 -8.85 9.17
N LYS A 190 -13.69 -8.19 8.21
CA LYS A 190 -13.93 -8.40 6.77
C LYS A 190 -13.71 -9.86 6.36
N ARG A 191 -12.66 -10.50 6.90
CA ARG A 191 -12.29 -11.87 6.57
C ARG A 191 -13.23 -12.91 7.17
N ILE A 192 -13.58 -12.78 8.45
CA ILE A 192 -14.41 -13.77 9.17
C ILE A 192 -15.89 -13.59 8.84
N GLY A 193 -16.37 -12.34 8.76
CA GLY A 193 -17.80 -12.05 8.67
C GLY A 193 -18.35 -11.94 7.25
N LEU A 194 -17.54 -11.47 6.29
CA LEU A 194 -18.02 -11.08 4.96
C LEU A 194 -17.36 -11.80 3.78
N GLU A 195 -16.32 -12.63 4.03
CA GLU A 195 -15.50 -13.28 2.99
C GLU A 195 -15.01 -12.30 1.90
N VAL A 196 -14.74 -11.04 2.29
CA VAL A 196 -14.30 -10.01 1.34
C VAL A 196 -12.80 -10.13 1.12
N MET A 197 -12.40 -10.20 -0.15
CA MET A 197 -10.99 -10.20 -0.53
C MET A 197 -10.33 -8.86 -0.15
N PRO A 198 -9.10 -8.88 0.40
CA PRO A 198 -8.37 -7.65 0.67
C PRO A 198 -8.20 -6.80 -0.59
N THR A 199 -8.26 -5.49 -0.41
CA THR A 199 -8.16 -4.48 -1.45
C THR A 199 -6.83 -3.72 -1.38
N GLN A 200 -6.57 -2.93 -2.41
CA GLN A 200 -5.47 -1.96 -2.43
C GLN A 200 -5.46 -1.03 -1.19
N ILE A 201 -6.62 -0.65 -0.68
CA ILE A 201 -6.75 0.25 0.49
C ILE A 201 -6.35 -0.48 1.76
N ASP A 202 -6.71 -1.76 1.88
CA ASP A 202 -6.30 -2.61 3.00
C ASP A 202 -4.76 -2.77 3.03
N MET A 203 -4.13 -2.94 1.88
CA MET A 203 -2.67 -2.96 1.76
C MET A 203 -2.03 -1.63 2.17
N LEU A 204 -2.54 -0.50 1.67
CA LEU A 204 -2.01 0.82 2.02
C LEU A 204 -2.19 1.15 3.51
N ALA A 205 -3.31 0.71 4.11
CA ALA A 205 -3.57 0.89 5.53
C ALA A 205 -2.54 0.16 6.42
N VAL A 206 -2.01 -0.98 5.96
CA VAL A 206 -0.93 -1.72 6.63
C VAL A 206 0.46 -1.20 6.23
N LEU A 207 0.65 -0.70 5.01
CA LEU A 207 1.96 -0.20 4.60
C LEU A 207 2.30 1.16 5.20
N LEU A 208 1.33 2.07 5.31
CA LEU A 208 1.57 3.46 5.72
C LEU A 208 2.24 3.56 7.11
N PRO A 209 1.73 2.90 8.17
CA PRO A 209 2.38 2.97 9.48
C PRO A 209 3.78 2.36 9.50
N ALA A 210 4.04 1.36 8.66
CA ALA A 210 5.33 0.68 8.57
C ALA A 210 6.47 1.60 8.11
N THR A 211 6.13 2.75 7.51
CA THR A 211 7.10 3.76 7.05
C THR A 211 7.65 4.63 8.17
N ASP A 212 6.97 4.72 9.32
CA ASP A 212 7.45 5.48 10.48
C ASP A 212 8.41 4.63 11.33
N PRO A 213 9.71 4.99 11.45
CA PRO A 213 10.70 4.23 12.20
C PRO A 213 10.37 4.07 13.69
N ALA A 214 9.54 4.93 14.27
CA ALA A 214 9.15 4.87 15.68
C ALA A 214 8.05 3.84 15.95
N VAL A 215 7.33 3.38 14.92
CA VAL A 215 6.32 2.33 15.06
C VAL A 215 7.01 0.97 15.16
N PRO A 216 6.75 0.16 16.20
CA PRO A 216 7.27 -1.20 16.28
C PRO A 216 6.53 -2.10 15.27
N ILE A 217 7.30 -2.87 14.50
CA ILE A 217 6.78 -3.85 13.55
C ILE A 217 7.19 -5.22 14.05
N ASP A 218 6.21 -6.06 14.40
CA ASP A 218 6.46 -7.45 14.78
C ASP A 218 6.34 -8.39 13.57
N ALA A 219 6.68 -9.68 13.78
CA ALA A 219 6.66 -10.68 12.73
C ALA A 219 5.25 -10.97 12.19
N ASN A 220 4.18 -10.77 12.98
CA ASN A 220 2.82 -11.02 12.53
C ASN A 220 2.34 -9.92 11.59
N TYR A 221 2.60 -8.67 11.97
CA TYR A 221 2.34 -7.51 11.13
C TYR A 221 3.11 -7.61 9.82
N GLU A 222 4.39 -7.98 9.88
CA GLU A 222 5.24 -8.16 8.70
C GLU A 222 4.73 -9.27 7.77
N SER A 223 4.32 -10.41 8.32
CA SER A 223 3.71 -11.50 7.53
C SER A 223 2.43 -11.05 6.82
N ARG A 224 1.57 -10.28 7.51
CA ARG A 224 0.35 -9.72 6.92
C ARG A 224 0.66 -8.73 5.80
N LEU A 225 1.62 -7.83 6.02
CA LEU A 225 2.05 -6.88 5.00
C LEU A 225 2.60 -7.59 3.76
N ILE A 226 3.46 -8.59 3.93
CA ILE A 226 3.99 -9.41 2.83
C ILE A 226 2.86 -10.11 2.07
N GLY A 227 1.89 -10.69 2.79
CA GLY A 227 0.73 -11.34 2.17
C GLY A 227 -0.06 -10.37 1.29
N LEU A 228 -0.30 -9.15 1.75
CA LEU A 228 -0.98 -8.10 0.99
C LEU A 228 -0.13 -7.61 -0.20
N LEU A 229 1.18 -7.44 -0.01
CA LEU A 229 2.10 -7.00 -1.06
C LEU A 229 2.24 -8.04 -2.19
N ARG A 230 1.98 -9.32 -1.92
CA ARG A 230 1.97 -10.39 -2.93
C ARG A 230 0.69 -10.46 -3.77
N MET A 231 -0.34 -9.67 -3.44
CA MET A 231 -1.58 -9.63 -4.20
C MET A 231 -1.45 -8.78 -5.46
N ASN A 232 -2.29 -9.07 -6.48
CA ASN A 232 -2.32 -8.35 -7.76
C ASN A 232 -2.47 -6.82 -7.63
N SER A 233 -3.12 -6.34 -6.56
CA SER A 233 -3.28 -4.90 -6.29
C SER A 233 -1.95 -4.16 -6.13
N SER A 234 -0.91 -4.87 -5.70
CA SER A 234 0.44 -4.32 -5.54
C SER A 234 1.13 -4.18 -6.89
N ASP A 235 0.97 -5.19 -7.75
CA ASP A 235 1.48 -5.16 -9.12
C ASP A 235 0.84 -4.01 -9.92
N GLU A 236 -0.47 -3.78 -9.76
CA GLU A 236 -1.16 -2.63 -10.37
C GLU A 236 -0.53 -1.29 -9.94
N LEU A 237 -0.24 -1.13 -8.65
CA LEU A 237 0.39 0.09 -8.12
C LEU A 237 1.82 0.28 -8.60
N ILE A 238 2.60 -0.79 -8.66
CA ILE A 238 4.00 -0.75 -9.09
C ILE A 238 4.15 -0.25 -10.52
N HIS A 239 3.20 -0.61 -11.37
CA HIS A 239 3.17 -0.24 -12.79
C HIS A 239 2.34 1.04 -13.05
N ASP A 240 1.72 1.61 -12.02
CA ASP A 240 1.02 2.89 -12.12
C ASP A 240 2.04 4.01 -12.41
N ARG A 241 1.82 4.75 -13.51
CA ARG A 241 2.74 5.80 -13.96
C ARG A 241 2.84 6.98 -12.99
N ALA A 242 1.80 7.26 -12.22
CA ALA A 242 1.76 8.37 -11.28
C ALA A 242 2.23 7.95 -9.89
N LEU A 243 1.92 6.71 -9.47
CA LEU A 243 2.13 6.25 -8.09
C LEU A 243 3.28 5.27 -7.91
N GLY A 244 3.75 4.59 -8.96
CA GLY A 244 4.66 3.45 -8.86
C GLY A 244 5.95 3.74 -8.10
N ASP A 245 6.66 4.81 -8.46
CA ASP A 245 7.93 5.16 -7.79
C ASP A 245 7.74 5.56 -6.32
N ARG A 246 6.63 6.24 -6.02
CA ARG A 246 6.29 6.64 -4.65
C ARG A 246 5.87 5.44 -3.81
N PHE A 247 5.08 4.55 -4.37
CA PHE A 247 4.72 3.28 -3.75
C PHE A 247 5.96 2.43 -3.44
N LYS A 248 6.87 2.27 -4.42
CA LYS A 248 8.16 1.60 -4.21
C LYS A 248 8.99 2.27 -3.12
N SER A 249 8.93 3.59 -3.00
CA SER A 249 9.63 4.33 -1.94
C SER A 249 9.08 4.03 -0.54
N LEU A 250 7.76 3.88 -0.39
CA LEU A 250 7.14 3.45 0.87
C LEU A 250 7.52 2.02 1.23
N VAL A 251 7.46 1.11 0.25
CA VAL A 251 7.91 -0.27 0.43
C VAL A 251 9.38 -0.30 0.81
N ALA A 252 10.22 0.49 0.16
CA ALA A 252 11.64 0.60 0.49
C ALA A 252 11.87 1.11 1.93
N ALA A 253 11.03 2.02 2.42
CA ALA A 253 11.11 2.49 3.81
C ALA A 253 10.88 1.35 4.82
N TRP A 254 9.88 0.50 4.58
CA TRP A 254 9.64 -0.70 5.38
C TRP A 254 10.75 -1.76 5.21
N VAL A 255 11.15 -2.08 3.98
CA VAL A 255 12.20 -3.08 3.68
C VAL A 255 13.53 -2.75 4.37
N ARG A 256 13.90 -1.48 4.54
CA ARG A 256 15.14 -1.09 5.25
C ARG A 256 15.20 -1.55 6.70
N ARG A 257 14.05 -1.84 7.30
CA ARG A 257 13.91 -2.20 8.72
C ARG A 257 13.19 -3.53 8.92
N SER A 258 12.94 -4.28 7.84
CA SER A 258 12.33 -5.61 7.89
C SER A 258 13.14 -6.56 8.75
N GLY A 259 12.45 -7.47 9.44
CA GLY A 259 13.06 -8.47 10.32
C GLY A 259 13.93 -9.49 9.57
N THR A 260 14.46 -10.44 10.33
CA THR A 260 15.11 -11.64 9.77
C THR A 260 14.11 -12.78 9.56
N THR A 261 13.01 -12.80 10.31
CA THR A 261 11.99 -13.86 10.27
C THR A 261 11.44 -14.10 8.87
N HIS A 262 11.09 -13.04 8.15
CA HIS A 262 10.53 -13.12 6.79
C HIS A 262 11.54 -12.70 5.71
N ARG A 263 12.85 -12.81 6.01
CA ARG A 263 13.91 -12.29 5.14
C ARG A 263 13.87 -12.89 3.73
N GLN A 264 13.56 -14.18 3.61
CA GLN A 264 13.42 -14.86 2.33
C GLN A 264 12.36 -14.19 1.46
N ASP A 265 11.17 -13.96 2.02
CA ASP A 265 10.06 -13.34 1.31
C ASP A 265 10.39 -11.91 0.87
N VAL A 266 11.03 -11.14 1.76
CA VAL A 266 11.47 -9.76 1.47
C VAL A 266 12.52 -9.73 0.36
N LEU A 267 13.53 -10.62 0.41
CA LEU A 267 14.55 -10.71 -0.65
C LEU A 267 13.92 -11.07 -1.99
N GLN A 268 13.03 -12.06 -2.01
CA GLN A 268 12.32 -12.46 -3.22
C GLN A 268 11.52 -11.30 -3.82
N MET A 269 10.77 -10.58 -2.98
CA MET A 269 10.01 -9.40 -3.41
C MET A 269 10.92 -8.30 -3.97
N THR A 270 12.03 -7.99 -3.31
CA THR A 270 12.97 -6.98 -3.82
C THR A 270 13.56 -7.37 -5.17
N MET A 271 13.85 -8.65 -5.39
CA MET A 271 14.31 -9.16 -6.68
C MET A 271 13.23 -9.06 -7.77
N GLN A 272 12.01 -9.46 -7.46
CA GLN A 272 10.85 -9.37 -8.36
C GLN A 272 10.54 -7.93 -8.78
N TRP A 273 10.63 -6.99 -7.83
CA TRP A 273 10.32 -5.58 -8.07
C TRP A 273 11.54 -4.75 -8.48
N ASN A 274 12.67 -5.43 -8.75
CA ASN A 274 13.94 -4.82 -9.15
C ASN A 274 14.43 -3.71 -8.19
N MET A 275 14.28 -3.94 -6.88
CA MET A 275 14.69 -3.02 -5.82
C MET A 275 16.10 -3.39 -5.34
N SER A 276 17.11 -2.58 -5.69
CA SER A 276 18.52 -2.82 -5.34
C SER A 276 18.79 -2.87 -3.83
N LEU A 277 17.86 -2.42 -2.99
CA LEU A 277 17.92 -2.56 -1.55
C LEU A 277 18.06 -4.03 -1.10
N GLY A 278 17.60 -4.98 -1.92
CA GLY A 278 17.81 -6.41 -1.69
C GLY A 278 19.28 -6.80 -1.53
N LEU A 279 20.22 -6.10 -2.20
CA LEU A 279 21.66 -6.32 -2.05
C LEU A 279 22.12 -6.07 -0.61
N LYS A 280 21.74 -4.91 -0.05
CA LYS A 280 22.13 -4.54 1.31
C LYS A 280 21.60 -5.56 2.32
N LEU A 281 20.35 -5.99 2.17
CA LEU A 281 19.76 -6.99 3.05
C LEU A 281 20.46 -8.34 2.93
N ALA A 282 20.76 -8.80 1.72
CA ALA A 282 21.45 -10.05 1.47
C ALA A 282 22.86 -10.03 2.08
N LEU A 283 23.63 -8.97 1.86
CA LEU A 283 24.96 -8.79 2.42
C LEU A 283 24.95 -8.78 3.96
N GLN A 284 23.95 -8.19 4.59
CA GLN A 284 23.79 -8.25 6.05
C GLN A 284 23.42 -9.65 6.52
N THR A 285 22.54 -10.35 5.80
CA THR A 285 22.05 -11.68 6.17
C THR A 285 23.14 -12.75 6.08
N ILE A 286 24.01 -12.72 5.06
CA ILE A 286 25.09 -13.71 4.92
C ILE A 286 26.15 -13.64 6.03
N GLU A 287 26.20 -12.55 6.81
CA GLU A 287 27.11 -12.43 7.95
C GLU A 287 26.57 -13.08 9.23
N VAL A 288 25.26 -13.34 9.31
CA VAL A 288 24.60 -13.79 10.54
C VAL A 288 23.78 -15.07 10.37
N SER A 289 23.49 -15.48 9.15
CA SER A 289 22.64 -16.65 8.86
C SER A 289 23.49 -17.86 8.53
N ASP A 290 23.19 -18.97 9.20
CA ASP A 290 23.75 -20.30 8.90
C ASP A 290 22.76 -21.19 8.14
N ASP A 291 21.56 -20.70 7.79
CA ASP A 291 20.53 -21.48 7.11
C ASP A 291 20.87 -21.62 5.60
N PRO A 292 21.05 -22.86 5.07
CA PRO A 292 21.44 -23.07 3.68
C PRO A 292 20.49 -22.44 2.64
N LEU A 293 19.18 -22.50 2.89
CA LEU A 293 18.17 -21.95 1.97
C LEU A 293 18.18 -20.42 1.96
N MET A 294 18.26 -19.79 3.14
CA MET A 294 18.41 -18.35 3.27
C MET A 294 19.68 -17.85 2.58
N LEU A 295 20.81 -18.55 2.74
CA LEU A 295 22.06 -18.21 2.06
C LEU A 295 21.91 -18.26 0.55
N ALA A 296 21.25 -19.29 0.00
CA ALA A 296 20.99 -19.40 -1.44
C ALA A 296 20.17 -18.21 -1.98
N HIS A 297 19.13 -17.77 -1.26
CA HIS A 297 18.36 -16.58 -1.62
C HIS A 297 19.18 -15.28 -1.51
N CYS A 298 20.08 -15.19 -0.53
CA CYS A 298 21.01 -14.06 -0.46
C CYS A 298 21.96 -14.05 -1.67
N PHE A 299 22.46 -15.21 -2.09
CA PHE A 299 23.33 -15.31 -3.26
C PHE A 299 22.61 -14.92 -4.55
N GLN A 300 21.32 -15.26 -4.71
CA GLN A 300 20.49 -14.75 -5.82
C GLN A 300 20.41 -13.22 -5.84
N ALA A 301 20.11 -12.62 -4.68
CA ALA A 301 20.02 -11.15 -4.57
C ALA A 301 21.37 -10.47 -4.85
N ILE A 302 22.48 -11.03 -4.36
CA ILE A 302 23.84 -10.53 -4.64
C ILE A 302 24.19 -10.73 -6.11
N ALA A 303 23.83 -11.86 -6.72
CA ALA A 303 24.06 -12.11 -8.14
C ALA A 303 23.29 -11.14 -9.04
N LYS A 304 22.06 -10.79 -8.66
CA LYS A 304 21.20 -9.87 -9.41
C LYS A 304 21.68 -8.41 -9.31
N PHE A 305 22.02 -7.95 -8.11
CA PHE A 305 22.21 -6.53 -7.83
C PHE A 305 23.65 -6.13 -7.52
N GLY A 306 24.50 -7.09 -7.15
CA GLY A 306 25.87 -6.85 -6.71
C GLY A 306 26.85 -6.67 -7.85
N ASP A 307 28.09 -6.38 -7.46
CA ASP A 307 29.21 -6.22 -8.37
C ASP A 307 30.39 -7.14 -8.00
N GLN A 308 31.49 -7.02 -8.74
CA GLN A 308 32.67 -7.88 -8.55
C GLN A 308 33.29 -7.75 -7.14
N SER A 309 33.08 -6.64 -6.42
CA SER A 309 33.52 -6.50 -5.04
C SER A 309 32.69 -7.36 -4.08
N ASP A 310 31.40 -7.53 -4.37
CA ASP A 310 30.51 -8.41 -3.59
C ASP A 310 30.80 -9.89 -3.85
N ALA A 311 31.25 -10.26 -5.06
CA ALA A 311 31.65 -11.63 -5.38
C ALA A 311 32.76 -12.15 -4.45
N GLN A 312 33.68 -11.29 -4.02
CA GLN A 312 34.76 -11.68 -3.10
C GLN A 312 34.22 -12.14 -1.73
N ARG A 313 33.09 -11.59 -1.28
CA ARG A 313 32.44 -11.98 -0.03
C ARG A 313 31.86 -13.39 -0.10
N LEU A 314 31.50 -13.85 -1.30
CA LEU A 314 30.97 -15.18 -1.53
C LEU A 314 32.06 -16.26 -1.55
N SER A 315 33.33 -15.88 -1.65
CA SER A 315 34.44 -16.82 -1.77
C SER A 315 34.55 -17.77 -0.56
N ARG A 316 34.16 -17.32 0.63
CA ARG A 316 34.15 -18.13 1.86
C ARG A 316 33.16 -19.31 1.83
N PHE A 317 32.18 -19.27 0.94
CA PHE A 317 31.14 -20.31 0.82
C PHE A 317 31.43 -21.35 -0.26
N ILE A 318 32.49 -21.18 -1.07
CA ILE A 318 32.79 -22.07 -2.21
C ILE A 318 32.91 -23.55 -1.79
N ASP A 319 33.49 -23.79 -0.60
CA ASP A 319 33.72 -25.14 -0.07
C ASP A 319 32.61 -25.57 0.93
N ASP A 320 31.46 -24.88 0.95
CA ASP A 320 30.32 -25.24 1.81
C ASP A 320 29.47 -26.33 1.15
N HIS A 321 29.58 -27.55 1.66
CA HIS A 321 28.90 -28.72 1.11
C HIS A 321 27.52 -29.00 1.72
N ARG A 322 27.00 -28.12 2.58
CA ARG A 322 25.67 -28.31 3.18
C ARG A 322 24.59 -28.28 2.07
N PRO A 323 23.64 -29.24 2.05
CA PRO A 323 22.58 -29.24 1.06
C PRO A 323 21.61 -28.07 1.29
N ILE A 324 21.18 -27.42 0.22
CA ILE A 324 20.17 -26.34 0.25
C ILE A 324 18.77 -26.95 0.39
N LEU A 325 18.50 -28.01 -0.38
CA LEU A 325 17.26 -28.78 -0.35
C LEU A 325 17.63 -30.26 -0.27
N GLU A 326 16.89 -31.01 0.54
CA GLU A 326 16.98 -32.46 0.53
C GLU A 326 16.31 -33.01 -0.74
N PRO A 327 16.95 -33.95 -1.46
CA PRO A 327 16.32 -34.61 -2.59
C PRO A 327 15.11 -35.41 -2.08
N LEU A 328 13.98 -35.30 -2.78
CA LEU A 328 12.75 -35.99 -2.38
C LEU A 328 12.79 -37.47 -2.77
N PHE A 329 13.53 -37.79 -3.84
CA PHE A 329 13.72 -39.14 -4.34
C PHE A 329 15.20 -39.41 -4.65
N GLU A 330 15.64 -40.68 -4.53
CA GLU A 330 17.00 -41.10 -4.90
C GLU A 330 17.32 -40.81 -6.39
N SER A 331 16.30 -40.69 -7.23
CA SER A 331 16.42 -40.35 -8.65
C SER A 331 16.71 -38.88 -8.95
N ASP A 332 16.56 -37.99 -7.96
CA ASP A 332 16.70 -36.54 -8.14
C ASP A 332 18.17 -36.11 -8.30
N GLY A 333 19.10 -37.06 -8.16
CA GLY A 333 20.53 -36.81 -8.25
C GLY A 333 21.11 -36.19 -6.98
N PRO A 334 22.37 -35.76 -7.02
CA PRO A 334 23.04 -35.19 -5.86
C PRO A 334 22.44 -33.83 -5.48
N ALA A 335 22.21 -33.63 -4.18
CA ALA A 335 21.69 -32.39 -3.64
C ALA A 335 22.57 -31.18 -4.02
N VAL A 336 21.92 -30.06 -4.37
CA VAL A 336 22.60 -28.77 -4.57
C VAL A 336 23.10 -28.28 -3.22
N SER A 337 24.38 -27.92 -3.15
CA SER A 337 25.01 -27.39 -1.93
C SER A 337 25.10 -25.86 -1.92
N VAL A 338 25.31 -25.29 -0.73
CA VAL A 338 25.55 -23.84 -0.56
C VAL A 338 26.70 -23.35 -1.45
N GLY A 339 27.78 -24.13 -1.55
CA GLY A 339 28.93 -23.81 -2.41
C GLY A 339 28.59 -23.82 -3.90
N ASP A 340 27.70 -24.73 -4.34
CA ASP A 340 27.22 -24.74 -5.73
C ASP A 340 26.50 -23.43 -6.08
N ALA A 341 25.62 -22.95 -5.19
CA ALA A 341 24.92 -21.68 -5.36
C ALA A 341 25.87 -20.47 -5.28
N ALA A 342 26.85 -20.49 -4.37
CA ALA A 342 27.87 -19.43 -4.27
C ALA A 342 28.71 -19.31 -5.55
N MET A 343 29.15 -20.44 -6.09
CA MET A 343 29.89 -20.50 -7.35
C MET A 343 29.07 -19.99 -8.54
N ALA A 344 27.79 -20.39 -8.64
CA ALA A 344 26.88 -19.89 -9.66
C ALA A 344 26.69 -18.36 -9.56
N ALA A 345 26.48 -17.84 -8.36
CA ALA A 345 26.37 -16.41 -8.11
C ALA A 345 27.63 -15.64 -8.55
N ILE A 346 28.83 -16.12 -8.19
CA ILE A 346 30.10 -15.51 -8.60
C ILE A 346 30.24 -15.47 -10.14
N ALA A 347 29.90 -16.57 -10.82
CA ALA A 347 29.94 -16.61 -12.29
C ALA A 347 29.02 -15.54 -12.91
N VAL A 348 27.78 -15.43 -12.41
CA VAL A 348 26.80 -14.44 -12.86
C VAL A 348 27.28 -13.01 -12.65
N ILE A 349 27.83 -12.69 -11.48
CA ILE A 349 28.39 -11.36 -11.16
C ILE A 349 29.53 -10.99 -12.13
N HIS A 350 30.39 -11.97 -12.45
CA HIS A 350 31.47 -11.79 -13.42
C HIS A 350 31.00 -11.82 -14.89
N ARG A 351 29.69 -11.96 -15.14
CA ARG A 351 29.09 -12.07 -16.48
C ARG A 351 29.68 -13.21 -17.29
N VAL A 352 30.00 -14.32 -16.63
CA VAL A 352 30.48 -15.55 -17.24
C VAL A 352 29.36 -16.57 -17.15
N SER A 353 29.04 -17.24 -18.26
CA SER A 353 28.00 -18.27 -18.23
C SER A 353 28.36 -19.38 -17.25
N VAL A 354 27.37 -19.82 -16.48
CA VAL A 354 27.48 -20.92 -15.51
C VAL A 354 27.94 -22.23 -16.18
N VAL A 355 27.53 -22.47 -17.43
CA VAL A 355 27.97 -23.64 -18.20
C VAL A 355 29.46 -23.58 -18.50
N ARG A 356 30.01 -22.38 -18.77
CA ARG A 356 31.42 -22.20 -19.07
C ARG A 356 32.32 -22.49 -17.86
N VAL A 357 31.81 -22.30 -16.64
CA VAL A 357 32.57 -22.59 -15.42
C VAL A 357 32.42 -24.03 -14.95
N GLY A 358 31.53 -24.83 -15.54
CA GLY A 358 31.44 -26.27 -15.28
C GLY A 358 30.05 -26.82 -14.94
N PHE A 359 29.01 -25.97 -14.88
CA PHE A 359 27.63 -26.42 -14.66
C PHE A 359 27.02 -27.05 -15.93
N ALA A 360 26.06 -27.96 -15.74
CA ALA A 360 25.47 -28.75 -16.82
C ALA A 360 24.55 -27.93 -17.74
N VAL A 361 23.79 -27.00 -17.16
CA VAL A 361 22.74 -26.26 -17.84
C VAL A 361 22.80 -24.77 -17.49
N PRO A 362 22.31 -23.88 -18.37
CA PRO A 362 22.10 -22.48 -18.03
C PRO A 362 21.13 -22.37 -16.85
N VAL A 363 21.49 -21.53 -15.88
CA VAL A 363 20.66 -21.24 -14.70
C VAL A 363 20.46 -19.74 -14.49
N GLU A 364 21.04 -18.90 -15.33
CA GLU A 364 20.89 -17.45 -15.31
C GLU A 364 19.43 -17.04 -15.47
N HIS A 365 18.99 -16.01 -14.73
CA HIS A 365 17.59 -15.58 -14.71
C HIS A 365 17.47 -14.08 -14.46
N GLU A 366 16.68 -13.38 -15.28
CA GLU A 366 16.53 -11.92 -15.21
C GLU A 366 16.01 -11.44 -13.83
N THR A 367 14.97 -12.11 -13.32
CA THR A 367 14.37 -11.74 -12.03
C THR A 367 15.23 -12.08 -10.83
N PHE A 368 15.94 -13.22 -10.79
CA PHE A 368 16.59 -13.73 -9.58
C PHE A 368 18.13 -13.79 -9.69
N GLY A 369 18.71 -13.30 -10.78
CA GLY A 369 20.13 -13.51 -11.11
C GLY A 369 20.37 -14.92 -11.63
N PHE A 370 20.01 -15.94 -10.85
CA PHE A 370 20.04 -17.34 -11.23
C PHE A 370 19.04 -18.19 -10.45
N ILE A 371 18.87 -19.45 -10.85
CA ILE A 371 17.93 -20.41 -10.30
C ILE A 371 18.72 -21.56 -9.66
N PHE A 372 18.89 -21.54 -8.34
CA PHE A 372 19.82 -22.43 -7.64
C PHE A 372 19.38 -23.90 -7.62
N ASP A 373 18.08 -24.18 -7.62
CA ASP A 373 17.51 -25.55 -7.66
C ASP A 373 17.81 -26.28 -8.98
N ARG A 374 18.23 -25.54 -10.01
CA ARG A 374 18.63 -26.08 -11.32
C ARG A 374 20.13 -26.24 -11.50
N VAL A 375 20.92 -25.91 -10.48
CA VAL A 375 22.37 -26.05 -10.51
C VAL A 375 22.73 -27.54 -10.48
N ALA A 376 23.39 -28.02 -11.53
CA ALA A 376 23.75 -29.42 -11.70
C ALA A 376 25.10 -29.57 -12.42
N TYR A 377 25.69 -30.76 -12.35
CA TYR A 377 26.96 -31.09 -12.99
C TYR A 377 26.76 -32.16 -14.07
N PRO A 378 27.49 -32.09 -15.21
CA PRO A 378 27.34 -33.02 -16.32
C PRO A 378 28.04 -34.38 -16.07
N VAL A 379 28.92 -34.42 -15.07
CA VAL A 379 29.69 -35.59 -14.63
C VAL A 379 29.42 -35.82 -13.15
N ASP A 380 30.13 -36.79 -12.54
CA ASP A 380 30.14 -36.96 -11.09
C ASP A 380 30.25 -35.61 -10.36
N ALA A 381 29.33 -35.36 -9.43
CA ALA A 381 29.18 -34.04 -8.83
C ALA A 381 30.39 -33.64 -7.98
N ALA A 382 31.14 -34.57 -7.40
CA ALA A 382 32.35 -34.23 -6.66
C ALA A 382 33.46 -33.73 -7.60
N VAL A 383 33.65 -34.42 -8.74
CA VAL A 383 34.60 -34.00 -9.77
C VAL A 383 34.19 -32.68 -10.40
N GLY A 384 32.91 -32.53 -10.74
CA GLY A 384 32.34 -31.30 -11.30
C GLY A 384 32.52 -30.09 -10.37
N ARG A 385 32.25 -30.26 -9.07
CA ARG A 385 32.46 -29.22 -8.05
C ARG A 385 33.91 -28.77 -7.99
N GLN A 386 34.85 -29.71 -7.92
CA GLN A 386 36.27 -29.36 -7.81
C GLN A 386 36.77 -28.59 -9.03
N ALA A 387 36.37 -29.02 -10.23
CA ALA A 387 36.70 -28.33 -11.48
C ALA A 387 36.10 -26.91 -11.52
N THR A 388 34.84 -26.78 -11.12
CA THR A 388 34.13 -25.48 -11.09
C THR A 388 34.75 -24.53 -10.07
N ALA A 389 35.03 -25.02 -8.86
CA ALA A 389 35.67 -24.24 -7.80
C ALA A 389 37.05 -23.70 -8.23
N LYS A 390 37.81 -24.48 -9.01
CA LYS A 390 39.08 -24.03 -9.58
C LYS A 390 38.90 -22.86 -10.56
N GLU A 391 37.92 -22.95 -11.46
CA GLU A 391 37.63 -21.86 -12.41
C GLU A 391 37.09 -20.60 -11.71
N ILE A 392 36.21 -20.77 -10.73
CA ILE A 392 35.67 -19.66 -9.94
C ILE A 392 36.78 -18.92 -9.18
N ARG A 393 37.70 -19.63 -8.53
CA ARG A 393 38.86 -19.01 -7.86
C ARG A 393 39.76 -18.26 -8.86
N SER A 394 39.91 -18.79 -10.08
CA SER A 394 40.62 -18.10 -11.17
C SER A 394 39.91 -16.81 -11.58
N LEU A 395 38.57 -16.79 -11.64
CA LEU A 395 37.79 -15.57 -11.92
C LEU A 395 37.99 -14.50 -10.83
N LEU A 396 37.93 -14.91 -9.56
CA LEU A 396 38.14 -14.00 -8.42
C LEU A 396 39.55 -13.42 -8.35
N ALA A 397 40.56 -14.12 -8.89
CA ALA A 397 41.95 -13.66 -8.92
C ALA A 397 42.24 -12.65 -10.04
N ARG A 398 41.34 -12.44 -11.00
CA ARG A 398 41.58 -11.50 -12.12
C ARG A 398 41.48 -10.05 -11.61
N PRO A 399 42.47 -9.20 -11.93
CA PRO A 399 42.43 -7.79 -11.53
C PRO A 399 41.24 -7.07 -12.18
N PHE A 400 40.57 -6.22 -11.40
CA PHE A 400 39.46 -5.39 -11.86
C PHE A 400 39.93 -4.44 -12.97
N LYS A 401 39.58 -4.74 -14.22
CA LYS A 401 39.66 -3.72 -15.28
C LYS A 401 38.46 -2.81 -15.10
N SER A 402 38.66 -1.67 -14.44
CA SER A 402 37.67 -0.59 -14.44
C SER A 402 37.52 -0.11 -15.88
N THR A 403 36.56 -0.66 -16.62
CA THR A 403 36.12 -0.01 -17.84
C THR A 403 35.40 1.26 -17.39
N GLN A 404 36.11 2.38 -17.43
CA GLN A 404 35.52 3.70 -17.41
C GLN A 404 34.42 3.71 -18.47
N ILE A 405 33.17 3.76 -18.04
CA ILE A 405 32.09 4.20 -18.92
C ILE A 405 32.24 5.72 -18.98
N ALA A 406 33.00 6.18 -19.97
CA ALA A 406 32.89 7.54 -20.47
C ALA A 406 31.62 7.61 -21.32
N GLY A 407 30.70 8.52 -20.97
CA GLY A 407 29.46 8.79 -21.69
C GLY A 407 28.32 9.11 -20.77
#